data_AF-A0A2E1KWI8-F1
#
_entry.id   AF-A0A2E1KWI8-F1
#
_cell.length_a   1.000
_cell.length_b   1.000
_cell.length_c   1.000
_cell.angle_alpha   90.00
_cell.angle_beta   90.00
_cell.angle_gamma   90.00
#
_symmetry.space_group_name_H-M   'P 1'
#
loop_
_entity.id
_entity.type
_entity.pdbx_description
1 polymer ?
#
loop_
_entity_poly.entity_id
_entity_poly.type
_entity_poly.pdbx_seq_one_letter_code
_entity_poly.pdbx_strand_id
1 'polypeptide(L)'
;MDLSESQKESVQKWAAEGASIARIQDLLKEEFSIGMTYMDVRFLVDDLGVVYSNAVESPEASEEEASPEVDLNDEVQSAGGVSVDVDAVIRPGSLVSGTVRFSDGVSLGWQLTSTGQLGLIPGDDPEYRPSNEDIQSFQSQLQSVLKEKGF
;
A
#
# COMPACT_ATOMS: atom_id res chain seq x y z
N MET A 1 -26.32 8.02 6.05
CA MET A 1 -27.07 8.53 4.89
C MET A 1 -27.25 7.37 3.96
N ASP A 2 -28.49 7.03 3.68
CA ASP A 2 -28.85 5.66 3.32
C ASP A 2 -28.90 5.48 1.81
N LEU A 3 -28.09 4.54 1.30
CA LEU A 3 -28.13 4.13 -0.10
C LEU A 3 -29.49 3.52 -0.44
N SER A 4 -29.95 3.72 -1.69
CA SER A 4 -31.13 3.03 -2.21
C SER A 4 -30.89 1.53 -2.33
N GLU A 5 -31.95 0.73 -2.42
CA GLU A 5 -31.85 -0.74 -2.52
C GLU A 5 -30.95 -1.16 -3.70
N SER A 6 -31.12 -0.55 -4.88
CA SER A 6 -30.29 -0.83 -6.07
C SER A 6 -28.82 -0.41 -5.90
N GLN A 7 -28.54 0.61 -5.08
CA GLN A 7 -27.17 0.99 -4.73
C GLN A 7 -26.55 0.01 -3.73
N LYS A 8 -27.34 -0.50 -2.77
CA LYS A 8 -26.92 -1.57 -1.85
C LYS A 8 -26.64 -2.88 -2.60
N GLU A 9 -27.48 -3.25 -3.58
CA GLU A 9 -27.21 -4.39 -4.48
C GLU A 9 -25.90 -4.21 -5.24
N SER A 10 -25.63 -3.00 -5.75
CA SER A 10 -24.38 -2.70 -6.48
C SER A 10 -23.15 -2.84 -5.58
N VAL A 11 -23.19 -2.26 -4.37
CA VAL A 11 -22.11 -2.38 -3.37
C VAL A 11 -21.93 -3.82 -2.90
N GLN A 12 -23.02 -4.56 -2.68
CA GLN A 12 -22.96 -5.98 -2.31
C GLN A 12 -22.33 -6.82 -3.42
N LYS A 13 -22.68 -6.56 -4.69
CA LYS A 13 -22.08 -7.22 -5.85
C LYS A 13 -20.57 -6.96 -5.90
N TRP A 14 -20.13 -5.70 -5.81
CA TRP A 14 -18.70 -5.36 -5.83
C TRP A 14 -17.94 -5.97 -4.65
N ALA A 15 -18.51 -5.95 -3.45
CA ALA A 15 -17.90 -6.59 -2.27
C ALA A 15 -17.82 -8.12 -2.41
N ALA A 16 -18.83 -8.77 -3.01
CA ALA A 16 -18.81 -10.20 -3.35
C ALA A 16 -17.85 -10.55 -4.51
N GLU A 17 -17.56 -9.59 -5.39
CA GLU A 17 -16.50 -9.65 -6.40
C GLU A 17 -15.10 -9.34 -5.81
N GLY A 18 -14.99 -9.12 -4.49
CA GLY A 18 -13.73 -8.89 -3.78
C GLY A 18 -13.22 -7.45 -3.78
N ALA A 19 -14.03 -6.47 -4.23
CA ALA A 19 -13.61 -5.08 -4.32
C ALA A 19 -13.28 -4.48 -2.95
N SER A 20 -12.14 -3.78 -2.88
CA SER A 20 -11.70 -3.08 -1.66
C SER A 20 -12.62 -1.90 -1.32
N ILE A 21 -12.68 -1.53 -0.04
CA ILE A 21 -13.49 -0.41 0.46
C ILE A 21 -13.18 0.89 -0.33
N ALA A 22 -11.92 1.12 -0.70
CA ALA A 22 -11.52 2.26 -1.53
C ALA A 22 -12.11 2.16 -2.95
N ARG A 23 -12.01 1.02 -3.63
CA ARG A 23 -12.59 0.88 -4.98
C ARG A 23 -14.11 1.03 -4.97
N ILE A 24 -14.79 0.52 -3.92
CA ILE A 24 -16.24 0.73 -3.72
C ILE A 24 -16.56 2.21 -3.47
N GLN A 25 -15.73 2.93 -2.71
CA GLN A 25 -15.88 4.37 -2.47
C GLN A 25 -15.76 5.18 -3.77
N ASP A 26 -14.82 4.85 -4.63
CA ASP A 26 -14.70 5.47 -5.95
C ASP A 26 -15.87 5.09 -6.87
N LEU A 27 -16.26 3.81 -6.96
CA LEU A 27 -17.41 3.38 -7.77
C LEU A 27 -18.74 4.04 -7.35
N LEU A 28 -18.97 4.26 -6.05
CA LEU A 28 -20.12 5.03 -5.54
C LEU A 28 -20.11 6.50 -5.98
N LYS A 29 -18.92 7.07 -6.15
CA LYS A 29 -18.69 8.45 -6.58
C LYS A 29 -18.69 8.60 -8.11
N GLU A 30 -18.27 7.59 -8.84
CA GLU A 30 -18.31 7.52 -10.31
C GLU A 30 -19.74 7.25 -10.80
N GLU A 31 -20.31 6.08 -10.49
CA GLU A 31 -21.58 5.61 -11.06
C GLU A 31 -22.81 6.34 -10.48
N PHE A 32 -22.75 6.73 -9.21
CA PHE A 32 -23.89 7.33 -8.50
C PHE A 32 -23.66 8.77 -8.03
N SER A 33 -22.47 9.35 -8.25
CA SER A 33 -22.09 10.68 -7.74
C SER A 33 -22.20 10.84 -6.21
N ILE A 34 -22.14 9.74 -5.44
CA ILE A 34 -22.24 9.76 -3.98
C ILE A 34 -20.85 9.76 -3.34
N GLY A 35 -20.39 10.96 -2.95
CA GLY A 35 -19.18 11.12 -2.14
C GLY A 35 -19.38 10.68 -0.69
N MET A 36 -19.24 9.40 -0.41
CA MET A 36 -19.17 8.85 0.96
C MET A 36 -17.74 8.91 1.52
N THR A 37 -17.57 8.88 2.84
CA THR A 37 -16.24 8.69 3.44
C THR A 37 -15.88 7.21 3.50
N TYR A 38 -14.58 6.90 3.59
CA TYR A 38 -14.10 5.53 3.78
C TYR A 38 -14.77 4.82 4.97
N MET A 39 -15.09 5.55 6.04
CA MET A 39 -15.75 4.98 7.22
C MET A 39 -17.23 4.66 6.95
N ASP A 40 -17.95 5.52 6.21
CA ASP A 40 -19.34 5.22 5.80
C ASP A 40 -19.39 3.96 4.93
N VAL A 41 -18.48 3.85 3.94
CA VAL A 41 -18.40 2.68 3.05
C VAL A 41 -17.98 1.42 3.83
N ARG A 42 -17.05 1.54 4.78
CA ARG A 42 -16.68 0.43 5.67
C ARG A 42 -17.86 -0.08 6.49
N PHE A 43 -18.64 0.81 7.10
CA PHE A 43 -19.87 0.42 7.82
C PHE A 43 -20.92 -0.19 6.90
N LEU A 44 -21.06 0.28 5.66
CA LEU A 44 -22.00 -0.29 4.70
C LEU A 44 -21.63 -1.71 4.26
N VAL A 45 -20.35 -2.04 4.08
CA VAL A 45 -19.93 -3.41 3.72
C VAL A 45 -19.99 -4.36 4.92
N ASP A 46 -19.78 -3.85 6.14
CA ASP A 46 -19.99 -4.57 7.40
C ASP A 46 -21.49 -4.91 7.63
N ASP A 47 -22.40 -3.95 7.40
CA ASP A 47 -23.87 -4.12 7.41
C ASP A 47 -24.34 -5.16 6.36
N LEU A 48 -23.68 -5.19 5.19
CA LEU A 48 -23.91 -6.20 4.14
C LEU A 48 -23.35 -7.59 4.47
N GLY A 49 -22.65 -7.76 5.60
CA GLY A 49 -22.18 -9.05 6.12
C GLY A 49 -21.03 -9.68 5.32
N VAL A 50 -20.35 -8.91 4.46
CA VAL A 50 -19.26 -9.43 3.64
C VAL A 50 -17.98 -9.49 4.47
N VAL A 51 -17.62 -10.69 4.92
CA VAL A 51 -16.38 -10.93 5.67
C VAL A 51 -15.18 -10.72 4.76
N TYR A 52 -14.58 -9.52 4.83
CA TYR A 52 -13.30 -9.20 4.20
C TYR A 52 -12.19 -10.13 4.72
N SER A 53 -12.00 -11.24 4.03
CA SER A 53 -10.80 -12.07 4.16
C SER A 53 -9.65 -11.29 3.54
N ASN A 54 -8.87 -10.60 4.36
CA ASN A 54 -7.69 -9.85 3.93
C ASN A 54 -6.54 -10.80 3.54
N ALA A 55 -6.74 -11.51 2.44
CA ALA A 55 -5.75 -12.34 1.78
C ALA A 55 -5.34 -11.63 0.47
N VAL A 56 -4.02 -11.47 0.30
CA VAL A 56 -3.40 -10.75 -0.81
C VAL A 56 -3.76 -11.38 -2.15
N GLU A 57 -4.32 -10.58 -3.08
CA GLU A 57 -3.98 -10.68 -4.50
C GLU A 57 -4.31 -9.39 -5.26
N SER A 58 -3.36 -8.92 -6.07
CA SER A 58 -3.59 -7.96 -7.15
C SER A 58 -3.69 -8.72 -8.46
N PRO A 59 -4.60 -8.31 -9.36
CA PRO A 59 -4.25 -8.27 -10.77
C PRO A 59 -4.57 -6.90 -11.40
N GLU A 60 -3.80 -6.57 -12.45
CA GLU A 60 -3.85 -5.29 -13.17
C GLU A 60 -4.99 -5.21 -14.20
N ALA A 61 -5.54 -4.01 -14.40
CA ALA A 61 -5.99 -3.51 -15.72
C ALA A 61 -6.26 -1.99 -15.68
N SER A 62 -5.64 -1.26 -16.62
CA SER A 62 -6.13 -0.14 -17.48
C SER A 62 -7.46 0.58 -17.15
N GLU A 63 -7.65 1.87 -17.48
CA GLU A 63 -6.92 2.95 -18.21
C GLU A 63 -7.71 4.26 -17.91
N GLU A 64 -7.28 5.52 -18.05
CA GLU A 64 -6.03 6.27 -18.38
C GLU A 64 -6.36 7.76 -18.01
N GLU A 65 -5.43 8.64 -17.63
CA GLU A 65 -4.84 9.68 -18.51
C GLU A 65 -3.72 10.49 -17.83
N ALA A 66 -2.78 10.98 -18.65
CA ALA A 66 -1.85 12.11 -18.42
C ALA A 66 -0.48 11.82 -17.76
N SER A 67 0.44 11.30 -18.58
CA SER A 67 1.92 11.28 -18.45
C SER A 67 2.55 12.70 -18.59
N PRO A 68 3.89 12.92 -18.65
CA PRO A 68 5.06 12.02 -18.60
C PRO A 68 6.10 12.48 -17.51
N GLU A 69 7.37 12.06 -17.40
CA GLU A 69 8.34 11.31 -18.23
C GLU A 69 9.07 10.20 -17.45
N VAL A 70 9.84 9.38 -18.17
CA VAL A 70 10.58 8.21 -17.67
C VAL A 70 11.88 8.57 -16.93
N ASP A 71 12.32 7.66 -16.06
CA ASP A 71 13.64 7.05 -16.24
C ASP A 71 13.50 5.52 -16.09
N LEU A 72 14.34 4.75 -16.78
CA LEU A 72 14.16 3.30 -16.98
C LEU A 72 15.41 2.51 -16.60
N ASN A 73 15.58 2.21 -15.30
CA ASN A 73 16.35 1.08 -14.79
C ASN A 73 15.98 0.82 -13.30
N ASP A 74 16.06 -0.38 -12.72
CA ASP A 74 16.63 -1.64 -13.21
C ASP A 74 15.64 -2.82 -13.11
N GLU A 75 15.80 -3.80 -13.98
CA GLU A 75 14.92 -4.98 -14.09
C GLU A 75 15.30 -6.08 -13.10
N VAL A 76 14.74 -6.04 -11.89
CA VAL A 76 14.77 -7.19 -10.95
C VAL A 76 13.38 -7.68 -10.57
N GLN A 77 12.86 -8.58 -11.41
CA GLN A 77 11.82 -9.54 -11.04
C GLN A 77 12.32 -10.49 -9.93
N SER A 78 12.28 -10.04 -8.67
CA SER A 78 12.48 -10.89 -7.50
C SER A 78 11.15 -11.32 -6.91
N ALA A 79 10.47 -12.26 -7.58
CA ALA A 79 9.34 -12.98 -7.00
C ALA A 79 9.84 -13.77 -5.77
N GLY A 80 9.60 -13.22 -4.56
CA GLY A 80 10.10 -13.74 -3.29
C GLY A 80 11.30 -12.99 -2.68
N GLY A 81 11.63 -11.78 -3.17
CA GLY A 81 12.70 -10.94 -2.59
C GLY A 81 12.19 -9.76 -1.75
N VAL A 82 13.07 -9.22 -0.90
CA VAL A 82 12.87 -7.90 -0.27
C VAL A 82 13.17 -6.79 -1.28
N SER A 83 12.37 -5.72 -1.24
CA SER A 83 12.52 -4.51 -2.06
C SER A 83 12.49 -3.25 -1.21
N VAL A 84 13.42 -2.32 -1.44
CA VAL A 84 13.55 -1.05 -0.71
C VAL A 84 13.39 0.14 -1.64
N ASP A 85 12.40 0.98 -1.34
CA ASP A 85 12.23 2.31 -1.92
C ASP A 85 12.73 3.41 -0.96
N VAL A 86 13.17 4.54 -1.52
CA VAL A 86 13.68 5.73 -0.81
C VAL A 86 12.85 6.95 -1.22
N ASP A 87 12.08 7.46 -0.25
CA ASP A 87 11.27 8.67 -0.35
C ASP A 87 12.18 9.90 -0.52
N ALA A 88 11.93 10.69 -1.57
CA ALA A 88 12.69 11.90 -1.88
C ALA A 88 12.42 13.07 -0.91
N VAL A 89 11.38 12.98 -0.07
CA VAL A 89 10.99 14.03 0.88
C VAL A 89 11.70 13.83 2.22
N ILE A 90 12.69 14.67 2.49
CA ILE A 90 13.43 14.69 3.76
C ILE A 90 12.49 15.11 4.91
N ARG A 91 12.04 14.13 5.71
CA ARG A 91 11.14 14.35 6.85
C ARG A 91 11.87 15.01 8.02
N PRO A 92 11.28 16.00 8.73
CA PRO A 92 11.96 16.69 9.83
C PRO A 92 12.50 15.72 10.91
N GLY A 93 13.82 15.67 11.07
CA GLY A 93 14.51 14.78 12.01
C GLY A 93 15.04 13.46 11.42
N SER A 94 14.62 13.10 10.20
CA SER A 94 15.21 12.00 9.44
C SER A 94 16.22 12.53 8.41
N LEU A 95 17.24 11.74 8.10
CA LEU A 95 18.17 12.03 7.00
C LEU A 95 17.65 11.39 5.70
N VAL A 96 17.14 10.17 5.80
CA VAL A 96 16.42 9.46 4.72
C VAL A 96 15.19 8.76 5.30
N SER A 97 14.14 8.58 4.50
CA SER A 97 13.01 7.70 4.81
C SER A 97 12.57 6.96 3.56
N GLY A 98 11.70 5.97 3.70
CA GLY A 98 11.16 5.24 2.56
C GLY A 98 10.22 4.13 2.97
N THR A 99 9.96 3.22 2.03
CA THR A 99 9.13 2.03 2.24
C THR A 99 9.98 0.79 1.95
N VAL A 100 9.77 -0.28 2.70
CA VAL A 100 10.33 -1.61 2.42
C VAL A 100 9.20 -2.59 2.28
N ARG A 101 9.25 -3.43 1.24
CA ARG A 101 8.38 -4.59 1.06
C ARG A 101 9.19 -5.85 1.29
N PHE A 102 8.77 -6.68 2.22
CA PHE A 102 9.47 -7.91 2.61
C PHE A 102 9.02 -9.10 1.74
N SER A 103 9.72 -10.25 1.84
CA SER A 103 9.47 -11.42 0.99
C SER A 103 8.09 -12.06 1.20
N ASP A 104 7.50 -11.88 2.39
CA ASP A 104 6.12 -12.22 2.75
C ASP A 104 5.08 -11.24 2.17
N GLY A 105 5.52 -10.20 1.46
CA GLY A 105 4.68 -9.25 0.73
C GLY A 105 4.18 -8.05 1.57
N VAL A 106 4.26 -8.12 2.91
CA VAL A 106 3.96 -7.01 3.82
C VAL A 106 4.93 -5.85 3.57
N SER A 107 4.43 -4.62 3.67
CA SER A 107 5.21 -3.40 3.51
C SER A 107 5.22 -2.57 4.79
N LEU A 108 6.39 -2.10 5.20
CA LEU A 108 6.56 -1.18 6.34
C LEU A 108 7.25 0.11 5.89
N GLY A 109 6.92 1.22 6.56
CA GLY A 109 7.73 2.43 6.47
C GLY A 109 9.07 2.23 7.19
N TRP A 110 10.12 2.91 6.74
CA TRP A 110 11.40 2.96 7.44
C TRP A 110 12.00 4.36 7.43
N GLN A 111 12.87 4.64 8.39
CA GLN A 111 13.55 5.91 8.54
C GLN A 111 14.99 5.72 9.04
N LEU A 112 15.91 6.50 8.50
CA LEU A 112 17.31 6.60 8.92
C LEU A 112 17.55 8.01 9.45
N THR A 113 17.74 8.14 10.76
CA THR A 113 18.01 9.43 11.41
C THR A 113 19.38 9.98 11.03
N SER A 114 19.60 11.29 11.24
CA SER A 114 20.92 11.91 11.10
C SER A 114 21.98 11.40 12.09
N THR A 115 21.56 10.67 13.13
CA THR A 115 22.44 9.91 14.03
C THR A 115 22.79 8.51 13.53
N GLY A 116 22.39 8.14 12.31
CA GLY A 116 22.64 6.82 11.72
C GLY A 116 21.77 5.70 12.30
N GLN A 117 20.75 6.03 13.11
CA GLN A 117 19.83 5.04 13.68
C GLN A 117 18.74 4.71 12.66
N LEU A 118 18.77 3.47 12.17
CA LEU A 118 17.70 2.89 11.35
C LEU A 118 16.53 2.44 12.25
N GLY A 119 15.31 2.76 11.85
CA GLY A 119 14.08 2.29 12.50
C GLY A 119 13.01 1.89 11.49
N LEU A 120 12.35 0.76 11.73
CA LEU A 120 11.10 0.40 11.07
C LEU A 120 9.94 1.14 11.74
N ILE A 121 8.95 1.54 10.95
CA ILE A 121 7.71 2.15 11.39
C ILE A 121 6.64 1.05 11.29
N PRO A 122 5.92 0.70 12.37
CA PRO A 122 4.84 -0.28 12.31
C PRO A 122 3.73 0.22 11.39
N GLY A 123 3.18 -0.70 10.58
CA GLY A 123 2.05 -0.43 9.69
C GLY A 123 0.71 -0.69 10.37
N ASP A 124 -0.27 -1.13 9.59
CA ASP A 124 -1.61 -1.51 10.07
C ASP A 124 -1.60 -2.65 11.10
N ASP A 125 -0.60 -3.55 11.04
CA ASP A 125 -0.37 -4.57 12.05
C ASP A 125 0.78 -4.16 13.00
N PRO A 126 0.52 -3.96 14.31
CA PRO A 126 1.52 -3.54 15.29
C PRO A 126 2.27 -4.70 15.97
N GLU A 127 1.86 -5.96 15.75
CA GLU A 127 2.54 -7.16 16.27
C GLU A 127 3.42 -7.83 15.20
N TYR A 128 3.19 -7.53 13.92
CA TYR A 128 3.99 -7.97 12.79
C TYR A 128 5.48 -7.68 12.99
N ARG A 129 6.29 -8.70 12.66
CA ARG A 129 7.74 -8.64 12.74
C ARG A 129 8.36 -9.37 11.55
N PRO A 130 9.11 -8.69 10.67
CA PRO A 130 9.73 -9.34 9.51
C PRO A 130 10.79 -10.36 9.94
N SER A 131 11.06 -11.36 9.08
CA SER A 131 11.97 -12.46 9.39
C SER A 131 13.42 -11.98 9.58
N ASN A 132 14.24 -12.77 10.27
CA ASN A 132 15.68 -12.44 10.41
C ASN A 132 16.42 -12.40 9.06
N GLU A 133 15.93 -13.13 8.05
CA GLU A 133 16.47 -13.12 6.68
C GLU A 133 16.03 -11.87 5.90
N ASP A 134 14.75 -11.50 6.00
CA ASP A 134 14.21 -10.24 5.48
C ASP A 134 14.94 -9.02 6.05
N ILE A 135 15.18 -8.99 7.36
CA ILE A 135 15.89 -7.88 8.03
C ILE A 135 17.34 -7.73 7.54
N GLN A 136 18.05 -8.84 7.29
CA GLN A 136 19.41 -8.80 6.75
C GLN A 136 19.45 -8.37 5.27
N SER A 137 18.47 -8.84 4.48
CA SER A 137 18.30 -8.47 3.08
C SER A 137 17.98 -6.98 2.95
N PHE A 138 17.02 -6.49 3.75
CA PHE A 138 16.66 -5.08 3.89
C PHE A 138 17.87 -4.20 4.17
N GLN A 139 18.67 -4.52 5.20
CA GLN A 139 19.85 -3.72 5.55
C GLN A 139 20.90 -3.67 4.43
N SER A 140 21.12 -4.80 3.75
CA SER A 140 22.11 -4.91 2.66
C SER A 140 21.68 -4.13 1.40
N GLN A 141 20.40 -4.22 1.06
CA GLN A 141 19.81 -3.50 -0.08
C GLN A 141 19.72 -2.00 0.21
N LEU A 142 19.27 -1.61 1.41
CA LEU A 142 19.23 -0.21 1.86
C LEU A 142 20.62 0.45 1.79
N GLN A 143 21.67 -0.20 2.30
CA GLN A 143 23.04 0.33 2.20
C GLN A 143 23.49 0.55 0.76
N SER A 144 23.05 -0.30 -0.17
CA SER A 144 23.37 -0.20 -1.59
C SER A 144 22.65 0.99 -2.24
N VAL A 145 21.34 1.13 -2.02
CA VAL A 145 20.51 2.22 -2.55
C VAL A 145 20.91 3.59 -1.96
N LEU A 146 21.28 3.65 -0.67
CA LEU A 146 21.79 4.88 -0.03
C LEU A 146 23.09 5.36 -0.68
N LYS A 147 24.04 4.43 -0.89
CA LYS A 147 25.33 4.70 -1.52
C LYS A 147 25.17 5.15 -2.98
N GLU A 148 24.21 4.58 -3.70
CA GLU A 148 23.88 4.97 -5.07
C GLU A 148 23.27 6.38 -5.14
N LYS A 149 22.37 6.70 -4.21
CA LYS A 149 21.77 8.05 -4.07
C LYS A 149 22.71 9.08 -3.42
N GLY A 150 23.94 8.68 -3.03
CA GLY A 150 25.02 9.58 -2.61
C GLY A 150 24.98 10.04 -1.14
N PHE A 151 24.37 9.24 -0.26
CA PHE A 151 24.34 9.48 1.20
C PHE A 151 25.55 8.90 1.95
#